data_AF-A0A950G703-F1
#
_entry.id   AF-A0A950G703-F1
#
_cell.length_a   1.000
_cell.length_b   1.000
_cell.length_c   1.000
_cell.angle_alpha   90.00
_cell.angle_beta   90.00
_cell.angle_gamma   90.00
#
_symmetry.space_group_name_H-M   'P 1'
#
loop_
_entity.id
_entity.type
_entity.pdbx_description
1 polymer ?
#
loop_
_entity_poly.entity_id
_entity_poly.type
_entity_poly.pdbx_seq_one_letter_code
_entity_poly.pdbx_strand_id
1 'polypeptide(L)'
;MMIPQPVAITRKPRNPNSQTTTTRAVAKNWPQRQTLQPTTALFRWGIAVRRRWLEMVVAVLHTDVGNEVRVSRPQNVDRGRTVMKHFAGLDVSVKETAICIVDEVGKIVRETKVVTEPEAIIALLKSLGLEYERVGLEAGPLSQWLVNGLAEAGLPVICAETRHMKAVLKAQQVNKSDRNDARGIAQMMRVGLYKPVHVKTLASQQERMLLTSRNLLRDKLQDMENELRGTLRNFGLKVGAVSRGRFEARIRELVTGHLRLEMIVIPLLAVRRVLREQLAKLHKMVLDQVRGDPVCRRLMTVPGVGPVVALTF
;
A
#
# COMPACT_ATOMS: atom_id res chain seq x y z
N MET A 1 -52.80 -68.08 -24.78
CA MET A 1 -51.68 -67.35 -24.17
C MET A 1 -52.29 -66.15 -23.44
N MET A 2 -52.77 -66.19 -22.19
CA MET A 2 -52.19 -66.48 -20.87
C MET A 2 -51.08 -65.52 -20.38
N ILE A 3 -51.47 -64.66 -19.42
CA ILE A 3 -50.80 -64.30 -18.12
C ILE A 3 -49.90 -63.01 -18.10
N PRO A 4 -49.94 -62.14 -17.03
CA PRO A 4 -50.96 -61.12 -16.76
C PRO A 4 -50.40 -59.77 -16.18
N GLN A 5 -51.28 -58.86 -15.76
CA GLN A 5 -51.00 -57.64 -14.95
C GLN A 5 -51.04 -57.95 -13.44
N PRO A 6 -50.33 -57.23 -12.55
CA PRO A 6 -50.51 -57.35 -11.10
C PRO A 6 -51.51 -56.34 -10.50
N VAL A 7 -52.22 -56.84 -9.49
CA VAL A 7 -53.43 -56.31 -8.82
C VAL A 7 -53.08 -55.47 -7.59
N ALA A 8 -53.87 -54.43 -7.33
CA ALA A 8 -53.86 -53.65 -6.08
C ALA A 8 -54.63 -54.36 -4.95
N ILE A 9 -54.11 -54.34 -3.71
CA ILE A 9 -54.86 -54.77 -2.51
C ILE A 9 -54.85 -53.66 -1.45
N THR A 10 -56.06 -53.41 -0.94
CA THR A 10 -56.51 -52.39 0.01
C THR A 10 -56.35 -52.79 1.49
N ARG A 11 -56.29 -51.77 2.36
CA ARG A 11 -56.10 -51.77 3.83
C ARG A 11 -57.27 -52.33 4.68
N LYS A 12 -56.98 -52.79 5.93
CA LYS A 12 -57.55 -52.38 7.27
C LYS A 12 -57.22 -53.43 8.37
N PRO A 13 -57.41 -53.20 9.71
CA PRO A 13 -57.41 -51.97 10.53
C PRO A 13 -56.59 -52.10 11.88
N ARG A 14 -56.62 -51.05 12.71
CA ARG A 14 -55.94 -50.84 14.03
C ARG A 14 -56.49 -51.70 15.19
N ASN A 15 -55.71 -51.84 16.28
CA ASN A 15 -56.24 -51.68 17.65
C ASN A 15 -55.21 -51.03 18.61
N PRO A 16 -55.63 -50.15 19.55
CA PRO A 16 -54.81 -49.38 20.49
C PRO A 16 -54.80 -50.01 21.91
N ASN A 17 -54.00 -49.42 22.81
CA ASN A 17 -53.83 -49.69 24.26
C ASN A 17 -52.69 -50.62 24.67
N SER A 18 -51.57 -50.00 25.05
CA SER A 18 -50.87 -50.33 26.31
C SER A 18 -50.05 -49.12 26.80
N GLN A 19 -50.71 -48.27 27.61
CA GLN A 19 -50.07 -47.55 28.72
C GLN A 19 -49.71 -48.63 29.78
N THR A 20 -48.70 -48.61 30.65
CA THR A 20 -47.91 -47.57 31.34
C THR A 20 -46.87 -48.33 32.17
N THR A 21 -45.60 -47.92 32.23
CA THR A 21 -44.91 -47.82 33.54
C THR A 21 -43.71 -46.88 33.48
N THR A 22 -43.74 -45.96 34.43
CA THR A 22 -42.85 -44.86 34.76
C THR A 22 -41.46 -45.33 35.18
N THR A 23 -40.41 -44.65 34.71
CA THR A 23 -39.22 -44.42 35.55
C THR A 23 -38.70 -43.00 35.31
N ARG A 24 -38.82 -42.16 36.34
CA ARG A 24 -38.20 -40.84 36.47
C ARG A 24 -36.68 -40.98 36.52
N ALA A 25 -35.94 -40.13 35.81
CA ALA A 25 -34.75 -39.45 36.35
C ALA A 25 -34.13 -38.42 35.38
N VAL A 26 -34.23 -37.16 35.81
CA VAL A 26 -33.27 -36.05 35.68
C VAL A 26 -33.01 -35.42 34.30
N ALA A 27 -33.74 -34.32 34.08
CA ALA A 27 -33.30 -33.21 33.26
C ALA A 27 -32.10 -32.49 33.93
N LYS A 28 -31.02 -32.25 33.17
CA LYS A 28 -30.05 -31.18 33.45
C LYS A 28 -29.75 -30.42 32.14
N ASN A 29 -30.34 -29.24 32.10
CA ASN A 29 -30.05 -28.02 31.33
C ASN A 29 -28.83 -28.04 30.39
N TRP A 30 -29.10 -27.93 29.08
CA TRP A 30 -28.17 -27.42 28.07
C TRP A 30 -28.57 -25.96 27.77
N PRO A 31 -27.65 -24.98 27.81
CA PRO A 31 -28.02 -23.58 27.60
C PRO A 31 -28.36 -23.32 26.13
N GLN A 32 -29.51 -22.67 25.92
CA GLN A 32 -29.93 -22.06 24.66
C GLN A 32 -28.85 -21.11 24.16
N ARG A 33 -28.28 -21.37 22.98
CA ARG A 33 -27.38 -20.42 22.31
C ARG A 33 -28.21 -19.34 21.63
N GLN A 34 -28.00 -18.13 22.10
CA GLN A 34 -28.50 -16.87 21.58
C GLN A 34 -28.25 -16.73 20.07
N THR A 35 -29.29 -16.23 19.40
CA THR A 35 -29.27 -15.65 18.07
C THR A 35 -28.30 -14.45 18.02
N LEU A 36 -27.12 -14.64 17.43
CA LEU A 36 -26.20 -13.55 17.11
C LEU A 36 -26.60 -12.93 15.76
N GLN A 37 -27.15 -11.71 15.82
CA GLN A 37 -27.32 -10.85 14.66
C GLN A 37 -25.95 -10.55 14.01
N PRO A 38 -25.87 -10.40 12.67
CA PRO A 38 -24.61 -10.12 11.99
C PRO A 38 -24.15 -8.70 12.33
N THR A 39 -23.11 -8.61 13.16
CA THR A 39 -22.50 -7.34 13.52
C THR A 39 -21.66 -6.80 12.36
N THR A 40 -21.69 -5.47 12.26
CA THR A 40 -20.90 -4.51 11.48
C THR A 40 -19.36 -4.68 11.53
N ALA A 41 -18.85 -5.82 12.01
CA ALA A 41 -17.44 -6.10 12.22
C ALA A 41 -16.66 -6.43 10.92
N LEU A 42 -17.30 -7.05 9.93
CA LEU A 42 -16.62 -7.45 8.68
C LEU A 42 -16.31 -6.26 7.76
N PHE A 43 -17.13 -5.20 7.81
CA PHE A 43 -16.85 -3.95 7.08
C PHE A 43 -15.75 -3.12 7.76
N ARG A 44 -15.65 -3.19 9.09
CA ARG A 44 -14.58 -2.53 9.87
C ARG A 44 -13.21 -3.17 9.69
N TRP A 45 -13.13 -4.48 9.44
CA TRP A 45 -11.84 -5.17 9.25
C TRP A 45 -11.14 -4.75 7.94
N GLY A 46 -11.88 -4.56 6.85
CA GLY A 46 -11.34 -4.05 5.58
C GLY A 46 -10.85 -2.60 5.64
N ILE A 47 -11.49 -1.76 6.46
CA ILE A 47 -11.07 -0.37 6.70
C ILE A 47 -9.88 -0.31 7.67
N ALA A 48 -9.84 -1.16 8.69
CA ALA A 48 -8.74 -1.23 9.65
C ALA A 48 -7.43 -1.70 9.02
N VAL A 49 -7.47 -2.62 8.05
CA VAL A 49 -6.27 -3.07 7.31
C VAL A 49 -5.73 -1.96 6.39
N ARG A 50 -6.58 -1.16 5.74
CA ARG A 50 -6.15 0.02 4.98
C ARG A 50 -5.58 1.13 5.87
N ARG A 51 -6.18 1.34 7.05
CA ARG A 51 -5.68 2.31 8.03
C ARG A 51 -4.32 1.90 8.58
N ARG A 52 -4.12 0.61 8.87
CA ARG A 52 -2.83 0.05 9.31
C ARG A 52 -1.78 0.06 8.19
N TRP A 53 -2.17 -0.03 6.92
CA TRP A 53 -1.28 0.14 5.77
C TRP A 53 -0.86 1.62 5.59
N LEU A 54 -1.77 2.58 5.76
CA LEU A 54 -1.46 4.02 5.81
C LEU A 54 -0.61 4.39 7.02
N GLU A 55 -0.90 3.86 8.20
CA GLU A 55 -0.11 4.05 9.42
C GLU A 55 1.26 3.40 9.31
N MET A 56 1.42 2.27 8.63
CA MET A 56 2.71 1.62 8.40
C MET A 56 3.54 2.34 7.32
N VAL A 57 2.90 2.91 6.29
CA VAL A 57 3.57 3.80 5.32
C VAL A 57 4.03 5.10 5.99
N VAL A 58 3.28 5.60 6.98
CA VAL A 58 3.65 6.78 7.78
C VAL A 58 4.67 6.46 8.88
N ALA A 59 4.62 5.26 9.50
CA ALA A 59 5.52 4.86 10.58
C ALA A 59 6.93 4.48 10.08
N VAL A 60 7.07 4.00 8.84
CA VAL A 60 8.39 3.74 8.22
C VAL A 60 9.11 5.05 7.83
N LEU A 61 8.52 6.22 8.07
CA LEU A 61 9.17 7.53 7.92
C LEU A 61 9.76 8.07 9.24
N HIS A 62 9.61 7.37 10.37
CA HIS A 62 10.17 7.80 11.66
C HIS A 62 10.93 6.66 12.33
N THR A 63 12.25 6.64 12.11
CA THR A 63 13.21 6.09 13.07
C THR A 63 14.34 7.11 13.23
N ASP A 64 14.74 7.28 14.48
CA ASP A 64 15.51 8.37 15.07
C ASP A 64 16.85 8.70 14.42
N VAL A 65 17.22 10.00 14.44
CA VAL A 65 18.52 10.44 14.98
C VAL A 65 18.32 11.80 15.65
N GLY A 66 18.47 11.84 16.97
CA GLY A 66 18.67 13.08 17.72
C GLY A 66 20.01 13.70 17.35
N ASN A 67 20.01 14.96 16.94
CA ASN A 67 21.19 15.80 17.01
C ASN A 67 20.73 17.26 17.19
N GLU A 68 21.15 17.87 18.29
CA GLU A 68 20.89 19.29 18.56
C GLU A 68 21.51 20.14 17.45
N VAL A 69 20.67 20.90 16.74
CA VAL A 69 21.14 21.88 15.76
C VAL A 69 21.68 23.09 16.53
N ARG A 70 23.01 23.19 16.63
CA ARG A 70 23.68 24.43 17.05
C ARG A 70 23.49 25.48 15.96
N VAL A 71 22.73 26.52 16.30
CA VAL A 71 22.63 27.76 15.52
C VAL A 71 24.00 28.44 15.52
N SER A 72 24.70 28.40 14.38
CA SER A 72 25.96 29.13 14.18
C SER A 72 25.64 30.55 13.72
N ARG A 73 26.17 31.56 14.44
CA ARG A 73 26.14 32.97 14.03
C ARG A 73 27.02 33.17 12.80
N PRO A 74 26.62 33.97 11.80
CA PRO A 74 27.47 34.24 10.65
C PRO A 74 28.62 35.18 11.05
N GLN A 75 29.85 34.74 10.79
CA GLN A 75 31.04 35.59 10.81
C GLN A 75 31.13 36.38 9.50
N ASN A 76 31.51 37.65 9.65
CA ASN A 76 31.58 38.66 8.60
C ASN A 76 32.79 38.37 7.69
N VAL A 77 32.59 38.21 6.38
CA VAL A 77 33.68 38.07 5.41
C VAL A 77 33.41 38.90 4.15
N ASP A 78 34.34 39.82 3.94
CA ASP A 78 34.82 40.51 2.74
C ASP A 78 33.96 40.65 1.47
N ARG A 79 33.81 41.90 1.01
CA ARG A 79 33.06 42.30 -0.20
C ARG A 79 33.91 42.14 -1.46
N GLY A 80 34.12 40.91 -1.89
CA GLY A 80 34.47 40.57 -3.27
C GLY A 80 33.19 40.17 -4.02
N ARG A 81 32.92 40.79 -5.18
CA ARG A 81 31.79 40.58 -6.13
C ARG A 81 30.89 39.38 -5.75
N THR A 82 29.89 39.63 -4.91
CA THR A 82 28.96 38.59 -4.44
C THR A 82 28.19 38.05 -5.63
N VAL A 83 28.43 36.79 -5.99
CA VAL A 83 27.58 36.10 -6.94
C VAL A 83 26.22 35.96 -6.26
N MET A 84 25.18 36.57 -6.83
CA MET A 84 23.84 36.51 -6.24
C MET A 84 23.34 35.07 -6.28
N LYS A 85 23.02 34.52 -5.10
CA LYS A 85 22.47 33.16 -5.01
C LYS A 85 20.99 33.14 -5.32
N HIS A 86 20.56 32.04 -5.91
CA HIS A 86 19.18 31.81 -6.30
C HIS A 86 18.59 30.60 -5.61
N PHE A 87 17.29 30.64 -5.39
CA PHE A 87 16.52 29.58 -4.76
C PHE A 87 15.35 29.23 -5.64
N ALA A 88 15.14 27.94 -5.88
CA ALA A 88 14.04 27.45 -6.69
C ALA A 88 13.06 26.65 -5.85
N GLY A 89 11.78 26.82 -6.13
CA GLY A 89 10.70 25.98 -5.60
C GLY A 89 9.99 25.28 -6.74
N LEU A 90 9.86 23.96 -6.61
CA LEU A 90 9.20 23.08 -7.56
C LEU A 90 7.92 22.53 -6.92
N ASP A 91 6.77 22.95 -7.43
CA ASP A 91 5.49 22.32 -7.12
C ASP A 91 5.18 21.27 -8.19
N VAL A 92 5.31 20.01 -7.80
CA VAL A 92 5.39 18.85 -8.71
C VAL A 92 4.02 18.22 -8.88
N SER A 93 3.52 18.21 -10.12
CA SER A 93 2.38 17.39 -10.55
C SER A 93 2.81 16.37 -11.61
N VAL A 94 1.94 15.42 -11.95
CA VAL A 94 2.28 14.33 -12.88
C VAL A 94 2.63 14.83 -14.29
N LYS A 95 1.91 15.82 -14.81
CA LYS A 95 2.11 16.33 -16.18
C LYS A 95 3.12 17.46 -16.23
N GLU A 96 2.97 18.43 -15.34
CA GLU A 96 3.76 19.65 -15.34
C GLU A 96 4.21 20.00 -13.93
N THR A 97 5.38 20.60 -13.82
CA THR A 97 5.94 21.14 -12.59
C THR A 97 5.93 22.65 -12.67
N ALA A 98 5.30 23.31 -11.70
CA ALA A 98 5.37 24.76 -11.56
C ALA A 98 6.68 25.14 -10.84
N ILE A 99 7.41 26.09 -11.41
CA ILE A 99 8.74 26.48 -10.97
C ILE A 99 8.73 27.96 -10.66
N CYS A 100 9.18 28.32 -9.47
CA CYS A 100 9.47 29.70 -9.10
C CYS A 100 10.94 29.81 -8.69
N ILE A 101 11.62 30.85 -9.18
CA ILE A 101 13.01 31.17 -8.83
C ILE A 101 13.02 32.55 -8.19
N VAL A 102 13.67 32.65 -7.04
CA VAL A 102 13.85 33.90 -6.29
C VAL A 102 15.32 34.17 -6.02
N ASP A 103 15.69 35.44 -5.94
CA ASP A 103 17.02 35.87 -5.48
C ASP A 103 17.11 35.87 -3.94
N GLU A 104 18.27 36.26 -3.40
CA GLU A 104 18.53 36.35 -1.95
C GLU A 104 17.57 37.29 -1.20
N VAL A 105 17.12 38.36 -1.86
CA VAL A 105 16.19 39.34 -1.29
C VAL A 105 14.74 38.82 -1.35
N GLY A 106 14.50 37.76 -2.11
CA GLY A 106 13.18 37.15 -2.31
C GLY A 106 12.41 37.74 -3.47
N LYS A 107 13.05 38.55 -4.33
CA LYS A 107 12.45 39.01 -5.58
C LYS A 107 12.36 37.85 -6.55
N ILE A 108 11.21 37.75 -7.21
CA ILE A 108 10.97 36.73 -8.24
C ILE A 108 11.82 37.06 -9.47
N VAL A 109 12.68 36.12 -9.84
CA VAL A 109 13.53 36.17 -11.04
C VAL A 109 12.81 35.52 -12.23
N ARG A 110 12.15 34.38 -11.98
CA ARG A 110 11.44 33.63 -13.03
C ARG A 110 10.30 32.80 -12.44
N GLU A 111 9.23 32.69 -13.22
CA GLU A 111 8.17 31.72 -12.98
C GLU A 111 7.77 31.08 -14.30
N THR A 112 7.58 29.77 -14.29
CA THR A 112 7.15 29.02 -15.48
C THR A 112 6.59 27.66 -15.08
N LYS A 113 5.99 26.97 -16.04
CA LYS A 113 5.73 25.54 -15.97
C LYS A 113 6.59 24.82 -17.00
N VAL A 114 6.97 23.59 -16.69
CA VAL A 114 7.63 22.66 -17.62
C VAL A 114 7.02 21.29 -17.45
N VAL A 115 7.20 20.40 -18.43
CA VAL A 115 6.84 18.99 -18.28
C VAL A 115 7.60 18.41 -17.09
N THR A 116 6.95 17.55 -16.30
CA THR A 116 7.58 16.89 -15.13
C THR A 116 8.54 15.80 -15.57
N GLU A 117 9.67 16.21 -16.11
CA GLU A 117 10.79 15.37 -16.53
C GLU A 117 12.08 16.02 -16.00
N PRO A 118 13.03 15.26 -15.42
CA PRO A 118 14.31 15.80 -14.97
C PRO A 118 14.99 16.63 -16.07
N GLU A 119 15.03 16.14 -17.30
CA GLU A 119 15.69 16.79 -18.43
C GLU A 119 15.10 18.17 -18.73
N ALA A 120 13.77 18.30 -18.69
CA ALA A 120 13.08 19.56 -18.93
C ALA A 120 13.36 20.58 -17.81
N ILE A 121 13.35 20.12 -16.55
CA ILE A 121 13.64 20.96 -15.38
C ILE A 121 15.11 21.38 -15.38
N ILE A 122 16.04 20.46 -15.66
CA ILE A 122 17.49 20.72 -15.75
C ILE A 122 17.77 21.71 -16.86
N ALA A 123 17.21 21.51 -18.06
CA ALA A 123 17.39 22.40 -19.19
C ALA A 123 16.95 23.82 -18.85
N LEU A 124 15.79 23.98 -18.21
CA LEU A 124 15.33 25.29 -17.74
C LEU A 124 16.32 25.90 -16.75
N LEU A 125 16.64 25.21 -15.66
CA LEU A 125 17.48 25.76 -14.59
C LEU A 125 18.89 26.13 -15.09
N LYS A 126 19.51 25.28 -15.92
CA LYS A 126 20.84 25.55 -16.48
C LYS A 126 20.83 26.65 -17.53
N SER A 127 19.76 26.78 -18.33
CA SER A 127 19.67 27.81 -19.39
C SER A 127 19.71 29.25 -18.85
N LEU A 128 19.36 29.44 -17.58
CA LEU A 128 19.33 30.76 -16.95
C LEU A 128 20.73 31.23 -16.50
N GLY A 129 21.74 30.35 -16.48
CA GLY A 129 23.10 30.69 -16.06
C GLY A 129 23.20 31.17 -14.61
N LEU A 130 22.25 30.77 -13.76
CA LEU A 130 22.17 31.19 -12.36
C LEU A 130 22.90 30.20 -11.44
N GLU A 131 23.48 30.72 -10.36
CA GLU A 131 23.98 29.91 -9.27
C GLU A 131 22.85 29.63 -8.27
N TYR A 132 22.44 28.37 -8.16
CA TYR A 132 21.42 27.93 -7.22
C TYR A 132 22.09 27.50 -5.91
N GLU A 133 21.63 28.01 -4.79
CA GLU A 133 22.03 27.49 -3.47
C GLU A 133 21.14 26.32 -3.05
N ARG A 134 19.83 26.39 -3.31
CA ARG A 134 18.87 25.32 -3.00
C ARG A 134 17.72 25.25 -4.02
N VAL A 135 17.35 24.03 -4.39
CA VAL A 135 16.20 23.71 -5.24
C VAL A 135 15.26 22.78 -4.46
N GLY A 136 14.12 23.30 -4.01
CA GLY A 136 13.20 22.57 -3.14
C GLY A 136 12.04 21.92 -3.87
N LEU A 137 11.67 20.71 -3.45
CA LEU A 137 10.40 20.07 -3.80
C LEU A 137 9.79 19.32 -2.61
N GLU A 138 8.47 19.17 -2.63
CA GLU A 138 7.74 18.42 -1.62
C GLU A 138 7.93 16.90 -1.81
N ALA A 139 8.03 16.16 -0.71
CA ALA A 139 8.05 14.69 -0.75
C ALA A 139 6.73 14.12 -1.33
N GLY A 140 6.84 13.29 -2.36
CA GLY A 140 5.72 12.76 -3.12
C GLY A 140 6.15 11.62 -4.05
N PRO A 141 5.22 11.07 -4.84
CA PRO A 141 5.48 9.88 -5.66
C PRO A 141 6.60 10.04 -6.69
N LEU A 142 6.79 11.25 -7.23
CA LEU A 142 7.80 11.56 -8.25
C LEU A 142 9.11 12.09 -7.66
N SER A 143 9.12 12.44 -6.38
CA SER A 143 10.24 13.16 -5.75
C SER A 143 11.53 12.38 -5.84
N GLN A 144 11.49 11.05 -5.68
CA GLN A 144 12.70 10.23 -5.76
C GLN A 144 13.36 10.30 -7.15
N TRP A 145 12.58 10.15 -8.21
CA TRP A 145 13.07 10.20 -9.58
C TRP A 145 13.59 11.58 -9.95
N LEU A 146 12.85 12.64 -9.59
CA LEU A 146 13.27 14.03 -9.84
C LEU A 146 14.53 14.40 -9.04
N VAL A 147 14.58 14.06 -7.75
CA VAL A 147 15.74 14.35 -6.91
C VAL A 147 16.99 13.66 -7.45
N ASN A 148 16.90 12.39 -7.84
CA ASN A 148 18.04 11.66 -8.39
C ASN A 148 18.54 12.33 -9.68
N GLY A 149 17.65 12.59 -10.65
CA GLY A 149 18.05 13.22 -11.91
C GLY A 149 18.60 14.63 -11.75
N LEU A 150 18.01 15.45 -10.86
CA LEU A 150 18.50 16.80 -10.57
C LEU A 150 19.86 16.77 -9.85
N ALA A 151 20.05 15.85 -8.89
CA ALA A 151 21.30 15.69 -8.16
C ALA A 151 22.44 15.19 -9.08
N GLU A 152 22.17 14.23 -9.98
CA GLU A 152 23.11 13.76 -11.00
C GLU A 152 23.55 14.90 -11.94
N ALA A 153 22.67 15.87 -12.20
CA ALA A 153 22.98 17.05 -12.98
C ALA A 153 23.76 18.14 -12.21
N GLY A 154 24.08 17.91 -10.92
CA GLY A 154 24.83 18.80 -10.05
C GLY A 154 24.00 19.90 -9.37
N LEU A 155 22.66 19.80 -9.38
CA LEU A 155 21.80 20.79 -8.73
C LEU A 155 21.63 20.48 -7.23
N PRO A 156 21.62 21.51 -6.36
CA PRO A 156 21.46 21.32 -4.91
C PRO A 156 19.99 21.09 -4.54
N VAL A 157 19.46 19.95 -4.97
CA VAL A 157 18.06 19.59 -4.80
C VAL A 157 17.77 19.07 -3.38
N ILE A 158 16.65 19.51 -2.82
CA ILE A 158 16.20 19.16 -1.47
C ILE A 158 14.75 18.67 -1.55
N CYS A 159 14.54 17.43 -1.12
CA CYS A 159 13.22 16.90 -0.85
C CYS A 159 12.82 17.26 0.59
N ALA A 160 11.65 17.88 0.76
CA ALA A 160 11.22 18.38 2.07
C ALA A 160 9.92 17.72 2.57
N GLU A 161 9.77 17.70 3.90
CA GLU A 161 8.65 17.05 4.57
C GLU A 161 7.31 17.76 4.28
N THR A 162 6.34 16.99 3.78
CA THR A 162 5.03 17.47 3.32
C THR A 162 4.24 18.24 4.38
N ARG A 163 4.20 17.72 5.61
CA ARG A 163 3.43 18.31 6.70
C ARG A 163 4.00 19.67 7.10
N HIS A 164 5.32 19.78 7.14
CA HIS A 164 6.00 21.03 7.45
C HIS A 164 5.79 22.06 6.34
N MET A 165 5.97 21.66 5.08
CA MET A 165 5.68 22.50 3.91
C MET A 165 4.24 23.01 3.91
N LYS A 166 3.26 22.13 4.07
CA LYS A 166 1.85 22.50 4.10
C LYS A 166 1.51 23.50 5.21
N ALA A 167 2.12 23.39 6.39
CA ALA A 167 1.91 24.33 7.49
C ALA A 167 2.43 25.73 7.13
N VAL A 168 3.63 25.80 6.54
CA VAL A 168 4.25 27.07 6.11
C VAL A 168 3.48 27.70 4.95
N LEU A 169 3.13 26.92 3.92
CA LEU A 169 2.39 27.41 2.76
C LEU A 169 1.02 27.98 3.17
N LYS A 170 0.30 27.29 4.07
CA LYS A 170 -0.98 27.79 4.62
C LYS A 170 -0.83 29.10 5.39
N ALA A 171 0.27 29.30 6.11
CA ALA A 171 0.51 30.53 6.86
C ALA A 171 0.89 31.70 5.92
N GLN A 172 1.52 31.40 4.78
CA GLN A 172 2.02 32.41 3.84
C GLN A 172 1.03 32.79 2.74
N GLN A 173 0.04 31.95 2.44
CA GLN A 173 -0.78 32.09 1.23
C GLN A 173 -2.27 32.21 1.54
N VAL A 174 -2.91 33.24 0.98
CA VAL A 174 -4.35 33.46 1.07
C VAL A 174 -5.12 32.60 0.05
N ASN A 175 -4.55 32.39 -1.15
CA ASN A 175 -5.17 31.62 -2.23
C ASN A 175 -4.24 30.52 -2.74
N LYS A 176 -4.74 29.28 -2.81
CA LYS A 176 -4.01 28.12 -3.33
C LYS A 176 -3.98 28.13 -4.86
N SER A 177 -2.79 28.04 -5.44
CA SER A 177 -2.56 27.79 -6.86
C SER A 177 -1.15 27.21 -7.05
N ASP A 178 -0.90 26.42 -8.09
CA ASP A 178 0.42 25.81 -8.32
C ASP A 178 1.55 26.86 -8.37
N ARG A 179 1.25 28.03 -8.95
CA ARG A 179 2.19 29.16 -9.00
C ARG A 179 2.52 29.67 -7.59
N ASN A 180 1.51 29.84 -6.74
CA ASN A 180 1.72 30.28 -5.37
C ASN A 180 2.45 29.21 -4.57
N ASP A 181 2.08 27.93 -4.72
CA ASP A 181 2.72 26.80 -4.06
C ASP A 181 4.22 26.76 -4.42
N ALA A 182 4.57 26.88 -5.71
CA ALA A 182 5.97 26.99 -6.15
C ALA A 182 6.70 28.22 -5.56
N ARG A 183 6.05 29.40 -5.50
CA ARG A 183 6.61 30.59 -4.83
C ARG A 183 6.88 30.35 -3.35
N GLY A 184 5.93 29.76 -2.64
CA GLY A 184 6.06 29.47 -1.22
C GLY A 184 7.23 28.52 -0.97
N ILE A 185 7.35 27.46 -1.79
CA ILE A 185 8.50 26.54 -1.72
C ILE A 185 9.82 27.29 -1.98
N ALA A 186 9.89 28.16 -2.99
CA ALA A 186 11.10 28.94 -3.29
C ALA A 186 11.50 29.86 -2.12
N GLN A 187 10.52 30.51 -1.49
CA GLN A 187 10.74 31.32 -0.30
C GLN A 187 11.19 30.47 0.89
N MET A 188 10.60 29.30 1.11
CA MET A 188 11.04 28.36 2.15
C MET A 188 12.49 27.94 1.96
N MET A 189 12.89 27.65 0.70
CA MET A 189 14.28 27.33 0.37
C MET A 189 15.19 28.53 0.66
N ARG A 190 14.80 29.74 0.28
CA ARG A 190 15.57 30.97 0.55
C ARG A 190 15.82 31.18 2.05
N VAL A 191 14.76 31.14 2.87
CA VAL A 191 14.87 31.41 4.31
C VAL A 191 15.34 30.20 5.13
N GLY A 192 15.44 29.02 4.52
CA GLY A 192 15.84 27.79 5.22
C GLY A 192 14.78 27.18 6.13
N LEU A 193 13.50 27.54 5.94
CA LEU A 193 12.40 27.03 6.75
C LEU A 193 11.85 25.73 6.15
N TYR A 194 12.61 24.63 6.23
CA TYR A 194 12.18 23.31 5.78
C TYR A 194 12.79 22.21 6.64
N LYS A 195 12.26 20.99 6.51
CA LYS A 195 12.85 19.79 7.11
C LYS A 195 13.17 18.80 5.98
N PRO A 196 14.45 18.46 5.75
CA PRO A 196 14.82 17.57 4.66
C PRO A 196 14.33 16.14 4.94
N VAL A 197 13.95 15.44 3.87
CA VAL A 197 13.57 14.03 3.89
C VAL A 197 14.62 13.24 3.16
N HIS A 198 15.07 12.14 3.77
CA HIS A 198 15.96 11.20 3.10
C HIS A 198 15.25 10.57 1.89
N VAL A 199 15.84 10.76 0.71
CA VAL A 199 15.37 10.14 -0.53
C VAL A 199 16.07 8.79 -0.67
N LYS A 200 15.27 7.74 -0.84
CA LYS A 200 15.80 6.37 -0.99
C LYS A 200 16.71 6.28 -2.21
N THR A 201 17.62 5.32 -2.19
CA THR A 201 18.39 4.96 -3.38
C THR A 201 17.49 4.24 -4.39
N LEU A 202 17.91 4.20 -5.66
CA LEU A 202 17.21 3.43 -6.70
C LEU A 202 17.15 1.95 -6.33
N ALA A 203 18.25 1.39 -5.78
CA ALA A 203 18.29 0.02 -5.29
C ALA A 203 17.17 -0.21 -4.27
N SER A 204 17.13 0.56 -3.17
CA SER A 204 16.10 0.42 -2.13
C SER A 204 14.67 0.62 -2.66
N GLN A 205 14.48 1.42 -3.72
CA GLN A 205 13.17 1.56 -4.38
C GLN A 205 12.75 0.28 -5.11
N GLN A 206 13.68 -0.38 -5.79
CA GLN A 206 13.43 -1.66 -6.45
C GLN A 206 13.09 -2.75 -5.45
N GLU A 207 13.79 -2.80 -4.30
CA GLU A 207 13.47 -3.75 -3.21
C GLU A 207 12.07 -3.47 -2.64
N ARG A 208 11.78 -2.19 -2.40
CA ARG A 208 10.45 -1.74 -1.95
C ARG A 208 9.37 -2.17 -2.95
N MET A 209 9.60 -2.00 -4.25
CA MET A 209 8.67 -2.40 -5.31
C MET A 209 8.44 -3.91 -5.33
N LEU A 210 9.48 -4.72 -5.16
CA LEU A 210 9.36 -6.17 -5.06
C LEU A 210 8.50 -6.58 -3.85
N LEU A 211 8.78 -6.01 -2.68
CA LEU A 211 8.05 -6.31 -1.44
C LEU A 211 6.57 -5.89 -1.53
N THR A 212 6.28 -4.69 -2.04
CA THR A 212 4.91 -4.19 -2.18
C THR A 212 4.13 -4.97 -3.25
N SER A 213 4.76 -5.33 -4.37
CA SER A 213 4.15 -6.15 -5.42
C SER A 213 3.82 -7.55 -4.93
N ARG A 214 4.74 -8.17 -4.17
CA ARG A 214 4.48 -9.46 -3.52
C ARG A 214 3.31 -9.36 -2.55
N ASN A 215 3.26 -8.30 -1.74
CA ASN A 215 2.17 -8.07 -0.79
C ASN A 215 0.83 -7.89 -1.52
N LEU A 216 0.81 -7.14 -2.62
CA LEU A 216 -0.37 -6.97 -3.48
C LEU A 216 -0.89 -8.32 -3.99
N LEU A 217 -0.03 -9.18 -4.55
CA LEU A 217 -0.46 -10.49 -5.05
C LEU A 217 -0.95 -11.43 -3.94
N ARG A 218 -0.32 -11.38 -2.75
CA ARG A 218 -0.81 -12.12 -1.57
C ARG A 218 -2.22 -11.68 -1.21
N ASP A 219 -2.45 -10.38 -1.14
CA ASP A 219 -3.75 -9.82 -0.74
C ASP A 219 -4.82 -10.14 -1.79
N LYS A 220 -4.51 -9.99 -3.08
CA LYS A 220 -5.42 -10.39 -4.16
C LYS A 220 -5.73 -11.88 -4.19
N LEU A 221 -4.75 -12.73 -3.89
CA LEU A 221 -4.99 -14.17 -3.75
C LEU A 221 -5.95 -14.46 -2.58
N GLN A 222 -5.75 -13.80 -1.44
CA GLN A 222 -6.62 -13.96 -0.27
C GLN A 222 -8.03 -13.41 -0.53
N ASP A 223 -8.16 -12.26 -1.19
CA ASP A 223 -9.44 -11.69 -1.61
C ASP A 223 -10.19 -12.68 -2.51
N MET A 224 -9.51 -13.29 -3.48
CA MET A 224 -10.12 -14.28 -4.39
C MET A 224 -10.59 -15.54 -3.64
N GLU A 225 -9.82 -16.05 -2.69
CA GLU A 225 -10.23 -17.20 -1.88
C GLU A 225 -11.42 -16.86 -0.97
N ASN A 226 -11.44 -15.65 -0.40
CA ASN A 226 -12.53 -15.18 0.44
C ASN A 226 -13.81 -14.94 -0.38
N GLU A 227 -13.69 -14.40 -1.58
CA GLU A 227 -14.80 -14.18 -2.51
C GLU A 227 -15.46 -15.52 -2.88
N LEU A 228 -14.66 -16.52 -3.29
CA LEU A 228 -15.16 -17.87 -3.56
C LEU A 228 -15.86 -18.49 -2.35
N ARG A 229 -15.31 -18.32 -1.15
CA ARG A 229 -15.94 -18.80 0.10
C ARG A 229 -17.25 -18.08 0.42
N GLY A 230 -17.30 -16.77 0.18
CA GLY A 230 -18.46 -15.93 0.46
C GLY A 230 -19.60 -16.23 -0.50
N THR A 231 -19.32 -16.21 -1.80
CA THR A 231 -20.31 -16.40 -2.86
C THR A 231 -20.92 -17.81 -2.83
N LEU A 232 -20.11 -18.86 -2.61
CA LEU A 232 -20.63 -20.22 -2.51
C LEU A 232 -21.53 -20.44 -1.28
N ARG A 233 -21.33 -19.68 -0.20
CA ARG A 233 -22.16 -19.78 1.01
C ARG A 233 -23.63 -19.47 0.73
N ASN A 234 -23.93 -18.58 -0.23
CA ASN A 234 -25.30 -18.22 -0.62
C ASN A 234 -26.08 -19.40 -1.21
N PHE A 235 -25.36 -20.39 -1.76
CA PHE A 235 -25.94 -21.62 -2.31
C PHE A 235 -25.90 -22.79 -1.31
N GLY A 236 -25.57 -22.53 -0.04
CA GLY A 236 -25.39 -23.57 0.98
C GLY A 236 -24.08 -24.35 0.87
N LEU A 237 -23.23 -24.04 -0.12
CA LEU A 237 -21.98 -24.73 -0.40
C LEU A 237 -20.86 -24.21 0.50
N LYS A 238 -20.55 -24.95 1.57
CA LYS A 238 -19.57 -24.53 2.59
C LYS A 238 -18.18 -25.12 2.29
N VAL A 239 -17.23 -24.25 1.97
CA VAL A 239 -15.84 -24.62 1.68
C VAL A 239 -15.13 -25.29 2.87
N GLY A 240 -15.38 -24.82 4.09
CA GLY A 240 -14.77 -25.37 5.31
C GLY A 240 -13.26 -25.11 5.41
N ALA A 241 -12.60 -25.74 6.39
CA ALA A 241 -11.15 -25.67 6.53
C ALA A 241 -10.49 -26.49 5.41
N VAL A 242 -9.63 -25.85 4.61
CA VAL A 242 -8.92 -26.52 3.52
C VAL A 242 -7.54 -25.90 3.34
N SER A 243 -6.53 -26.74 3.12
CA SER A 243 -5.18 -26.30 2.80
C SER A 243 -5.15 -25.52 1.48
N ARG A 244 -4.20 -24.59 1.33
CA ARG A 244 -4.04 -23.80 0.09
C ARG A 244 -3.91 -24.65 -1.18
N GLY A 245 -3.25 -25.82 -1.10
CA GLY A 245 -3.08 -26.73 -2.24
C GLY A 245 -4.37 -27.40 -2.69
N ARG A 246 -5.21 -27.83 -1.73
CA ARG A 246 -6.48 -28.50 -2.01
C ARG A 246 -7.67 -27.57 -2.23
N PHE A 247 -7.49 -26.25 -2.04
CA PHE A 247 -8.57 -25.28 -2.15
C PHE A 247 -9.30 -25.37 -3.51
N GLU A 248 -8.57 -25.36 -4.63
CA GLU A 248 -9.19 -25.43 -5.95
C GLU A 248 -10.00 -26.73 -6.14
N ALA A 249 -9.43 -27.88 -5.78
CA ALA A 249 -10.12 -29.17 -5.87
C ALA A 249 -11.40 -29.18 -5.03
N ARG A 250 -11.35 -28.63 -3.80
CA ARG A 250 -12.52 -28.51 -2.93
C ARG A 250 -13.61 -27.63 -3.52
N ILE A 251 -13.24 -26.51 -4.14
CA ILE A 251 -14.21 -25.64 -4.81
C ILE A 251 -14.89 -26.39 -5.96
N ARG A 252 -14.12 -27.09 -6.80
CA ARG A 252 -14.66 -27.90 -7.91
C ARG A 252 -15.61 -28.98 -7.42
N GLU A 253 -15.21 -29.73 -6.38
CA GLU A 253 -16.05 -30.74 -5.73
C GLU A 253 -17.41 -30.16 -5.33
N LEU A 254 -17.42 -28.99 -4.68
CA LEU A 254 -18.66 -28.35 -4.19
C LEU A 254 -19.60 -27.88 -5.30
N VAL A 255 -19.07 -27.48 -6.45
CA VAL A 255 -19.90 -27.00 -7.57
C VAL A 255 -20.34 -28.12 -8.51
N THR A 256 -19.81 -29.34 -8.34
CA THR A 256 -20.17 -30.51 -9.16
C THR A 256 -21.68 -30.69 -9.23
N GLY A 257 -22.23 -30.75 -10.44
CA GLY A 257 -23.67 -30.92 -10.67
C GLY A 257 -24.44 -29.60 -10.68
N HIS A 258 -23.78 -28.46 -10.43
CA HIS A 258 -24.33 -27.13 -10.57
C HIS A 258 -23.73 -26.43 -11.80
N LEU A 259 -24.18 -26.80 -13.00
CA LEU A 259 -23.62 -26.36 -14.29
C LEU A 259 -23.35 -24.84 -14.38
N ARG A 260 -24.29 -24.00 -13.91
CA ARG A 260 -24.11 -22.54 -13.92
C ARG A 260 -23.02 -22.07 -12.95
N LEU A 261 -22.94 -22.67 -11.76
CA LEU A 261 -21.91 -22.32 -10.77
C LEU A 261 -20.53 -22.77 -11.25
N GLU A 262 -20.43 -23.95 -11.87
CA GLU A 262 -19.19 -24.42 -12.49
C GLU A 262 -18.67 -23.41 -13.52
N MET A 263 -19.51 -22.96 -14.45
CA MET A 263 -19.13 -21.98 -15.47
C MET A 263 -18.64 -20.65 -14.89
N ILE A 264 -19.21 -20.20 -13.76
CA ILE A 264 -18.80 -18.95 -13.09
C ILE A 264 -17.49 -19.13 -12.31
N VAL A 265 -17.33 -20.27 -11.63
CA VAL A 265 -16.22 -20.51 -10.72
C VAL A 265 -14.94 -20.91 -11.45
N ILE A 266 -15.02 -21.58 -12.60
CA ILE A 266 -13.85 -22.01 -13.38
C ILE A 266 -12.93 -20.82 -13.74
N PRO A 267 -13.41 -19.70 -14.30
CA PRO A 267 -12.58 -18.52 -14.56
C PRO A 267 -11.94 -17.93 -13.29
N LEU A 268 -12.68 -17.88 -12.17
CA LEU A 268 -12.16 -17.37 -10.90
C LEU A 268 -11.01 -18.25 -10.36
N LEU A 269 -11.15 -19.57 -10.50
CA LEU A 269 -10.09 -20.52 -10.16
C LEU A 269 -8.86 -20.37 -11.08
N ALA A 270 -9.05 -20.06 -12.35
CA ALA A 270 -7.95 -19.77 -13.27
C ALA A 270 -7.17 -18.51 -12.83
N VAL A 271 -7.86 -17.42 -12.49
CA VAL A 271 -7.22 -16.20 -11.95
C VAL A 271 -6.49 -16.50 -10.65
N ARG A 272 -7.11 -17.25 -9.73
CA ARG A 272 -6.49 -17.69 -8.48
C ARG A 272 -5.17 -18.44 -8.74
N ARG A 273 -5.14 -19.33 -9.74
CA ARG A 273 -3.96 -20.11 -10.10
C ARG A 273 -2.82 -19.19 -10.57
N VAL A 274 -3.11 -18.27 -11.47
CA VAL A 274 -2.14 -17.28 -11.96
C VAL A 274 -1.60 -16.43 -10.79
N LEU A 275 -2.47 -15.90 -9.92
CA LEU A 275 -2.04 -15.13 -8.75
C LEU A 275 -1.08 -15.92 -7.86
N ARG A 276 -1.37 -17.20 -7.61
CA ARG A 276 -0.51 -18.07 -6.82
C ARG A 276 0.85 -18.30 -7.47
N GLU A 277 0.87 -18.56 -8.77
CA GLU A 277 2.10 -18.77 -9.54
C GLU A 277 2.99 -17.52 -9.54
N GLN A 278 2.41 -16.34 -9.82
CA GLN A 278 3.17 -15.10 -9.84
C GLN A 278 3.62 -14.69 -8.43
N LEU A 279 2.81 -14.94 -7.39
CA LEU A 279 3.23 -14.75 -6.00
C LEU A 279 4.44 -15.62 -5.65
N ALA A 280 4.48 -16.88 -6.11
CA ALA A 280 5.62 -17.76 -5.90
C ALA A 280 6.89 -17.24 -6.60
N LYS A 281 6.77 -16.69 -7.81
CA LYS A 281 7.89 -16.06 -8.53
C LYS A 281 8.45 -14.85 -7.78
N LEU A 282 7.59 -13.91 -7.36
CA LEU A 282 8.03 -12.76 -6.58
C LEU A 282 8.62 -13.19 -5.23
N HIS A 283 8.06 -14.22 -4.59
CA HIS A 283 8.63 -14.75 -3.36
C HIS A 283 10.01 -15.37 -3.57
N LYS A 284 10.23 -16.08 -4.67
CA LYS A 284 11.55 -16.61 -5.04
C LYS A 284 12.57 -15.48 -5.21
N MET A 285 12.21 -14.39 -5.88
CA MET A 285 13.09 -13.21 -6.02
C MET A 285 13.51 -12.65 -4.66
N VAL A 286 12.59 -12.55 -3.70
CA VAL A 286 12.91 -12.13 -2.32
C VAL A 286 13.92 -13.08 -1.67
N LEU A 287 13.75 -14.39 -1.83
CA LEU A 287 14.68 -15.38 -1.27
C LEU A 287 16.07 -15.28 -1.88
N ASP A 288 16.14 -15.10 -3.21
CA ASP A 288 17.41 -15.02 -3.93
C ASP A 288 18.19 -13.75 -3.53
N GLN A 289 17.50 -12.61 -3.37
CA GLN A 289 18.10 -11.36 -2.90
C GLN A 289 18.63 -11.47 -1.48
N VAL A 290 17.82 -11.98 -0.55
CA VAL A 290 18.18 -12.13 0.86
C VAL A 290 19.33 -13.12 1.07
N ARG A 291 19.47 -14.14 0.21
CA ARG A 291 20.59 -15.08 0.27
C ARG A 291 21.94 -14.41 -0.06
N GLY A 292 21.94 -13.45 -0.98
CA GLY A 292 23.12 -12.71 -1.38
C GLY A 292 23.55 -11.64 -0.38
N ASP A 293 22.64 -11.17 0.47
CA ASP A 293 22.89 -10.05 1.39
C ASP A 293 23.33 -10.53 2.79
N PRO A 294 24.56 -10.20 3.24
CA PRO A 294 25.04 -10.54 4.58
C PRO A 294 24.24 -9.88 5.72
N VAL A 295 23.67 -8.67 5.51
CA VAL A 295 22.83 -7.98 6.49
C VAL A 295 21.53 -8.73 6.67
N CYS A 296 20.83 -9.04 5.57
CA CYS A 296 19.61 -9.84 5.64
C CYS A 296 19.84 -11.22 6.27
N ARG A 297 20.95 -11.90 5.95
CA ARG A 297 21.32 -13.18 6.58
C ARG A 297 21.51 -13.06 8.08
N ARG A 298 22.16 -11.99 8.55
CA ARG A 298 22.33 -11.71 9.98
C ARG A 298 20.99 -11.39 10.64
N LEU A 299 20.14 -10.57 10.02
CA LEU A 299 18.82 -10.25 10.56
C LEU A 299 17.96 -11.52 10.74
N MET A 300 18.02 -12.46 9.78
CA MET A 300 17.27 -13.71 9.86
C MET A 300 17.76 -14.70 10.93
N THR A 301 18.88 -14.45 11.62
CA THR A 301 19.25 -15.25 12.80
C THR A 301 18.38 -14.92 14.01
N VAL A 302 17.68 -13.79 13.98
CA VAL A 302 16.75 -13.37 15.04
C VAL A 302 15.44 -14.16 14.93
N PRO A 303 14.95 -14.80 16.00
CA PRO A 303 13.68 -15.51 15.99
C PRO A 303 12.52 -14.64 15.50
N GLY A 304 11.75 -15.14 14.53
CA GLY A 304 10.62 -14.43 13.93
C GLY A 304 10.97 -13.50 12.76
N VAL A 305 12.26 -13.28 12.46
CA VAL A 305 12.70 -12.50 11.29
C VAL A 305 12.90 -13.43 10.10
N GLY A 306 11.93 -13.43 9.19
CA GLY A 306 12.02 -14.15 7.91
C GLY A 306 12.53 -13.27 6.76
N PRO A 307 12.73 -13.83 5.56
CA PRO A 307 13.29 -13.13 4.40
C PRO A 307 12.56 -11.84 4.03
N VAL A 308 11.22 -11.84 4.11
CA VAL A 308 10.41 -10.64 3.80
C VAL A 308 10.65 -9.53 4.81
N VAL A 309 10.78 -9.88 6.10
CA VAL A 309 11.01 -8.93 7.18
C VAL A 309 12.43 -8.40 7.09
N ALA A 310 13.41 -9.29 6.91
CA ALA A 310 14.82 -8.92 6.76
C ALA A 310 15.04 -7.89 5.63
N LEU A 311 14.47 -8.13 4.45
CA LEU A 311 14.59 -7.22 3.30
C LEU A 311 13.83 -5.88 3.47
N THR A 312 13.03 -5.73 4.52
CA THR A 312 12.30 -4.48 4.78
C THR A 312 13.16 -3.46 5.55
N PHE A 313 14.21 -3.92 6.25
CA PHE A 313 15.15 -3.11 7.02
C PHE A 313 16.39 -2.79 6.19
#